data_AF-A0A9E5Z319-F1
#
_entry.id   AF-A0A9E5Z319-F1
#
_cell.length_a   1.000
_cell.length_b   1.000
_cell.length_c   1.000
_cell.angle_alpha   90.00
_cell.angle_beta   90.00
_cell.angle_gamma   90.00
#
_symmetry.space_group_name_H-M   'P 1'
#
loop_
_entity.id
_entity.type
_entity.pdbx_description
1 polymer ?
#
loop_
_entity_poly.entity_id
_entity_poly.type
_entity_poly.pdbx_seq_one_letter_code
_entity_poly.pdbx_strand_id
1 'polypeptide(L)' 'MGNICRSPTAEGVFHHMVNEAGLGDAITVDSSGMGDWHVGNPPDKR' A
#
# COMPACT_ATOMS: atom_id res chain seq x y z
N MET A 1 -12.95 7.56 2.90
CA MET A 1 -11.52 7.36 3.20
C MET A 1 -11.01 6.26 2.28
N GLY A 2 -10.55 6.62 1.09
CA GLY A 2 -10.21 5.67 0.02
C GLY A 2 -8.75 5.22 0.05
N ASN A 3 -8.51 4.00 -0.42
CA ASN A 3 -7.18 3.46 -0.69
C ASN A 3 -6.61 4.08 -2.00
N ILE A 4 -6.31 5.38 -1.99
CA ILE A 4 -5.86 6.07 -3.22
C ILE A 4 -4.73 7.06 -3.02
N CYS A 5 -4.44 7.54 -1.81
CA CYS A 5 -3.31 8.45 -1.59
C CYS A 5 -2.39 7.92 -0.49
N ARG A 6 -2.76 8.12 0.79
CA ARG A 6 -1.88 7.84 1.93
C ARG A 6 -1.54 6.35 2.10
N SER A 7 -2.54 5.47 1.99
CA SER A 7 -2.34 4.05 2.24
C SER A 7 -1.58 3.31 1.12
N PRO A 8 -1.81 3.56 -0.19
CA PRO A 8 -0.91 3.03 -1.23
C PRO A 8 0.54 3.52 -1.11
N THR A 9 0.76 4.79 -0.75
CA THR A 9 2.11 5.31 -0.55
C THR A 9 2.81 4.59 0.61
N ALA A 10 2.10 4.39 1.74
CA ALA A 10 2.65 3.70 2.89
C ALA A 10 2.98 2.23 2.58
N GLU A 11 2.13 1.55 1.82
CA GLU A 11 2.39 0.19 1.32
C GLU A 11 3.68 0.13 0.50
N GLY A 12 3.84 1.02 -0.49
CA GLY A 12 5.05 1.06 -1.32
C GLY A 12 6.33 1.32 -0.52
N VAL A 13 6.30 2.28 0.40
CA VAL A 13 7.46 2.60 1.27
C VAL A 13 7.79 1.44 2.20
N PHE A 14 6.79 0.81 2.83
CA PHE A 14 7.02 -0.30 3.74
C PHE A 14 7.50 -1.56 3.01
N HIS A 15 6.92 -1.85 1.85
CA HIS A 15 7.38 -2.94 0.99
C HIS A 15 8.85 -2.77 0.58
N HIS A 16 9.29 -1.53 0.28
CA HIS A 16 10.70 -1.26 0.00
C HIS A 16 11.59 -1.58 1.21
N MET A 17 11.26 -1.07 2.39
CA MET A 17 12.03 -1.31 3.62
C MET A 17 12.12 -2.79 4.00
N VAL A 18 11.02 -3.55 3.84
CA VAL A 18 10.98 -4.99 4.09
C VAL A 18 11.95 -5.74 3.17
N ASN A 19 12.01 -5.35 1.90
CA ASN A 19 12.94 -5.96 0.94
C ASN A 19 14.40 -5.57 1.24
N GLU A 20 14.67 -4.31 1.60
CA GLU A 20 16.02 -3.88 2.02
C GLU A 20 16.50 -4.62 3.27
N ALA A 21 15.59 -4.97 4.18
CA ALA A 21 15.88 -5.76 5.36
C ALA A 21 16.06 -7.27 5.07
N GLY A 22 15.87 -7.72 3.83
CA GLY A 22 15.93 -9.14 3.45
C GLY A 22 14.75 -9.97 3.97
N LEU A 23 13.63 -9.33 4.31
CA LEU A 23 12.44 -9.97 4.91
C LEU A 23 11.29 -10.15 3.92
N GLY A 24 11.53 -9.96 2.62
CA GLY A 24 10.50 -10.05 1.57
C GLY A 24 9.74 -11.38 1.56
N ASP A 25 10.40 -12.48 1.90
CA ASP A 25 9.77 -13.82 1.96
C ASP A 25 9.00 -14.08 3.27
N ALA A 26 9.21 -13.24 4.29
CA ALA A 26 8.64 -13.41 5.62
C ALA A 26 7.47 -12.45 5.89
N ILE A 27 7.38 -11.33 5.17
CA ILE A 27 6.42 -10.26 5.43
C ILE A 27 5.66 -9.92 4.16
N THR A 28 4.34 -10.08 4.21
CA THR A 28 3.43 -9.60 3.17
C THR A 28 2.90 -8.21 3.53
N VAL A 29 2.84 -7.31 2.56
CA VAL A 29 2.37 -5.92 2.74
C VAL A 29 1.14 -5.71 1.88
N ASP A 30 0.13 -5.04 2.43
CA ASP A 30 -1.13 -4.69 1.75
C ASP A 30 -1.66 -3.37 2.32
N SER A 31 -2.56 -2.71 1.60
CA SER A 31 -3.27 -1.55 2.09
C SER A 31 -4.75 -1.59 1.75
N SER A 32 -5.59 -1.00 2.61
CA SER A 32 -7.04 -0.92 2.40
C SER A 32 -7.62 0.44 2.78
N GLY A 33 -8.82 0.73 2.28
CA GLY A 33 -9.58 1.94 2.59
C GLY A 33 -10.83 1.57 3.37
N MET A 34 -11.22 2.37 4.37
CA MET A 34 -12.43 2.09 5.18
C MET A 34 -13.74 2.25 4.40
N GLY A 35 -13.71 2.93 3.25
CA GLY A 35 -14.86 3.09 2.37
C GLY A 35 -14.61 2.47 1.01
N ASP A 36 -15.66 1.88 0.45
CA ASP A 36 -15.73 1.19 -0.84
C ASP A 36 -15.72 2.12 -2.07
N TRP A 37 -15.86 3.43 -1.85
CA TRP A 37 -15.89 4.51 -2.85
C TRP A 37 -14.78 4.50 -3.92
N HIS A 38 -13.67 3.78 -3.69
CA HIS A 38 -12.54 3.69 -4.62
C HIS A 38 -12.11 2.26 -4.97
N VAL A 39 -12.91 1.25 -4.62
CA VAL A 39 -12.60 -0.14 -5.00
C VAL A 39 -12.45 -0.24 -6.52
N GLY A 40 -11.29 -0.75 -6.98
CA GLY A 40 -10.96 -0.92 -8.39
C GLY A 40 -10.33 0.30 -9.09
N ASN A 41 -10.20 1.45 -8.42
CA ASN A 41 -9.49 2.59 -8.99
C ASN A 41 -7.98 2.50 -8.70
N PRO A 42 -7.11 2.87 -9.65
CA PRO A 42 -5.67 2.93 -9.39
C PRO A 42 -5.36 3.98 -8.31
N PRO A 43 -4.24 3.83 -7.58
CA PRO A 43 -3.73 4.86 -6.70
C PRO A 43 -3.60 6.20 -7.44
N ASP A 44 -3.91 7.30 -6.74
CA ASP A 44 -3.73 8.66 -7.23
C ASP A 44 -2.25 8.89 -7.56
N LYS A 45 -1.98 9.62 -8.65
CA LYS A 45 -0.64 9.74 -9.24
C LYS A 45 0.25 10.81 -8.58
N ARG A 46 -0.27 11.55 -7.59
CA ARG A 46 0.39 12.74 -7.03
C ARG A 46 1.52 12.41 -6.07
#